data_AF-A0A6N7HS88-F1
#
_entry.id   AF-A0A6N7HS88-F1
#
_cell.length_a   1.000
_cell.length_b   1.000
_cell.length_c   1.000
_cell.angle_alpha   90.00
_cell.angle_beta   90.00
_cell.angle_gamma   90.00
#
_symmetry.space_group_name_H-M   'P 1'
#
loop_
_entity.id
_entity.type
_entity.pdbx_description
1 polymer ?
#
loop_
_entity_poly.entity_id
_entity_poly.type
_entity_poly.pdbx_seq_one_letter_code
_entity_poly.pdbx_strand_id
1 'polypeptide(L)' 'LTVTAQLDTGDYPTGIEISNKEMKELPITRDPWHGDWNYTLHPTHDTPEPH' A
#
# COMPACT_ATOMS: atom_id res chain seq x y z
N LEU A 1 30.97 -5.56 4.18
CA LEU A 1 29.69 -4.93 3.79
C LEU A 1 29.19 -4.17 5.01
N THR A 2 28.85 -2.89 4.88
CA THR A 2 28.37 -2.07 6.00
C THR A 2 27.01 -1.52 5.62
N VAL A 3 25.99 -1.79 6.44
CA VAL A 3 24.62 -1.29 6.25
C VAL A 3 24.40 -0.14 7.20
N THR A 4 23.84 0.96 6.71
CA THR A 4 23.46 2.13 7.50
C THR A 4 21.95 2.16 7.69
N ALA A 5 21.51 2.37 8.92
CA ALA A 5 20.11 2.60 9.27
C ALA A 5 20.00 3.89 10.09
N GLN A 6 18.89 4.60 9.94
CA GLN A 6 18.58 5.82 10.69
C GLN A 6 17.14 5.76 11.18
N LEU A 7 16.89 6.44 12.29
CA LEU A 7 15.54 6.62 12.81
C LEU A 7 14.82 7.67 11.96
N ASP A 8 13.65 7.32 11.43
CA ASP A 8 12.70 8.30 10.93
C ASP A 8 11.99 8.95 12.12
N THR A 9 12.14 10.26 12.25
CA THR A 9 11.55 11.07 13.33
C THR A 9 10.24 11.75 12.90
N GLY A 10 9.68 11.38 11.74
CA GLY A 10 8.38 11.87 11.30
C GLY A 10 7.26 11.55 12.29
N ASP A 11 6.36 12.51 12.48
CA ASP A 11 5.13 12.30 13.24
C ASP A 11 4.10 11.59 12.35
N TYR A 12 3.78 10.35 12.70
CA TYR A 12 2.79 9.55 11.99
C TYR A 12 1.54 9.40 12.86
N PRO A 13 0.39 9.96 12.45
CA PRO A 13 -0.85 9.75 13.19
C PRO A 13 -1.17 8.25 13.23
N THR A 14 -1.65 7.79 14.39
CA THR A 14 -1.97 6.38 14.59
C THR A 14 -3.27 6.01 13.91
N GLY A 15 -3.16 5.33 12.78
CA GLY A 15 -4.26 4.60 12.14
C GLY A 15 -5.32 5.49 11.48
N ILE A 16 -5.79 5.05 10.33
CA ILE A 16 -7.04 5.52 9.72
C ILE A 16 -7.90 4.27 9.59
N GLU A 17 -9.15 4.34 10.05
CA GLU A 17 -10.10 3.25 9.82
C GLU A 17 -10.59 3.32 8.37
N ILE A 18 -10.38 2.24 7.62
CA ILE A 18 -10.91 2.06 6.28
C ILE A 18 -11.99 1.00 6.37
N SER A 19 -13.17 1.30 5.84
CA SER A 19 -14.27 0.35 5.88
C SER A 19 -14.00 -0.86 5.00
N ASN A 20 -14.64 -1.98 5.33
CA ASN A 20 -14.60 -3.18 4.48
C ASN A 20 -15.12 -2.93 3.06
N LYS A 21 -15.96 -1.90 2.88
CA LYS A 21 -16.47 -1.52 1.56
C LYS A 21 -15.36 -0.88 0.73
N GLU A 22 -14.70 0.14 1.28
CA GLU A 22 -13.57 0.82 0.62
C GLU A 22 -12.44 -0.16 0.30
N MET A 23 -12.12 -1.08 1.22
CA MET A 23 -11.09 -2.10 0.97
C MET A 23 -11.46 -3.05 -0.18
N LYS A 24 -12.74 -3.32 -0.42
CA LYS A 24 -13.22 -4.16 -1.53
C LYS A 24 -13.26 -3.44 -2.87
N GLU A 25 -13.33 -2.10 -2.86
CA GLU A 25 -13.34 -1.27 -4.06
C GLU A 25 -11.94 -1.10 -4.67
N LEU A 26 -10.89 -1.44 -3.92
CA LEU A 26 -9.51 -1.41 -4.42
C LEU A 26 -9.34 -2.36 -5.63
N PRO A 27 -8.74 -1.87 -6.73
CA PRO A 27 -8.49 -2.68 -7.92
C PRO A 27 -7.23 -3.55 -7.72
N ILE A 28 -7.27 -4.46 -6.75
CA ILE A 28 -6.17 -5.35 -6.44
C ILE A 28 -6.37 -6.74 -7.01
N THR A 29 -5.29 -7.30 -7.57
CA THR A 29 -5.19 -8.74 -7.86
C THR A 29 -4.28 -9.36 -6.81
N ARG A 30 -4.82 -10.30 -6.03
CA ARG A 30 -4.05 -11.03 -5.01
C ARG A 30 -3.28 -12.17 -5.64
N ASP A 31 -2.03 -12.35 -5.21
CA ASP A 31 -1.22 -13.48 -5.63
C ASP A 31 -1.71 -14.79 -4.99
N PRO A 32 -1.66 -15.94 -5.70
CA PRO A 32 -1.99 -17.24 -5.12
C PRO A 32 -1.09 -17.63 -3.93
N TRP A 33 0.13 -17.10 -3.86
CA TRP A 33 1.07 -17.31 -2.77
C TRP A 33 1.17 -16.04 -1.91
N HIS A 34 0.56 -16.10 -0.72
CA HIS A 34 0.47 -15.00 0.23
C HIS A 34 -0.16 -13.71 -0.34
N GLY A 35 -1.33 -13.84 -0.97
CA GLY A 35 -2.06 -12.71 -1.57
C GLY A 35 -2.41 -11.54 -0.64
N ASP A 36 -2.37 -11.74 0.68
CA ASP A 36 -2.53 -10.67 1.65
C ASP A 36 -1.33 -9.72 1.71
N TRP A 37 -0.14 -10.21 1.31
CA TRP A 37 1.11 -9.43 1.25
C TRP A 37 1.53 -9.17 -0.19
N ASN A 38 1.29 -10.14 -1.08
CA ASN A 38 1.68 -10.11 -2.48
C ASN A 38 0.44 -9.79 -3.33
N TYR A 39 0.31 -8.55 -3.77
CA TYR A 39 -0.77 -8.13 -4.65
C TYR A 39 -0.30 -7.10 -5.67
N THR A 40 -1.02 -7.02 -6.78
CA THR A 40 -0.85 -5.98 -7.80
C THR A 40 -1.99 -4.98 -7.68
N LEU A 41 -1.67 -3.69 -7.57
CA LEU A 41 -2.65 -2.60 -7.63
C LEU A 41 -2.67 -2.06 -9.07
N HIS A 42 -3.85 -2.04 -9.69
CA HIS A 42 -4.02 -1.52 -11.05
C HIS A 42 -4.34 -0.01 -11.02
N PRO A 43 -3.77 0.78 -11.93
CA PRO A 43 -4.11 2.20 -12.04
C PRO A 43 -5.60 2.36 -12.42
N THR A 44 -6.26 3.30 -11.77
CA THR A 44 -7.60 3.77 -12.14
C THR A 44 -7.50 5.08 -12.91
N HIS A 45 -8.61 5.54 -13.49
CA HIS A 45 -8.69 6.84 -14.18
C HIS A 45 -8.20 8.01 -13.30
N ASP A 46 -8.36 7.90 -11.98
CA ASP A 46 -7.98 8.93 -11.01
C ASP A 46 -6.52 8.81 -10.56
N THR A 47 -5.77 7.81 -11.05
CA THR A 47 -4.35 7.66 -10.74
C THR A 47 -3.55 8.67 -11.57
N PRO A 48 -2.85 9.64 -10.96
CA PRO A 48 -2.03 10.58 -11.71
C PRO A 48 -0.93 9.84 -12.47
N GLU A 49 -0.65 10.25 -13.71
CA GLU A 49 0.44 9.67 -14.48
C GLU A 49 1.78 9.93 -13.77
N PRO A 50 2.67 8.93 -13.68
CA PRO A 50 4.00 9.14 -13.14
C PRO A 50 4.78 10.10 -14.05
N HIS A 51 5.38 11.14 -13.46
CA HIS A 51 6.26 12.10 -14.12
C HIS A 51 7.65 11.53 -14.43
#